data_AF-A0A931RAS3-F1
#
_entry.id   AF-A0A931RAS3-F1
#
_cell.length_a   1.000
_cell.length_b   1.000
_cell.length_c   1.000
_cell.angle_alpha   90.00
_cell.angle_beta   90.00
_cell.angle_gamma   90.00
#
_symmetry.space_group_name_H-M   'P 1'
#
loop_
_entity.id
_entity.type
_entity.pdbx_description
1 polymer ?
#
loop_
_entity_poly.entity_id
_entity_poly.type
_entity_poly.pdbx_seq_one_letter_code
_entity_poly.pdbx_strand_id
1 'polypeptide(L)'
;MSETLWNHSLSAALAMRMLCRRLRTQGEEQAFLAGLLHDVGEMILLHGDPIGFAKLAAEVQRAGCRMIDKEQEAYGFDHTLIGLTLLDSWNIDSQIGRAVLNHHSDATGDGSNQLAEILGVADYLCCKADLGFFAEAPAPTAATMAKFGCDSDESLEEMVQAIRIAYNEERALFRPT
;
A
#
# COMPACT_ATOMS: atom_id res chain seq x y z
N MET A 1 -9.50 -12.68 3.36
CA MET A 1 -9.63 -11.33 2.79
C MET A 1 -9.47 -10.25 3.85
N SER A 2 -10.35 -10.10 4.84
CA SER A 2 -10.20 -9.06 5.89
C SER A 2 -8.86 -9.15 6.66
N GLU A 3 -8.47 -10.34 7.15
CA GLU A 3 -7.17 -10.50 7.82
C GLU A 3 -5.98 -10.22 6.87
N THR A 4 -6.08 -10.68 5.62
CA THR A 4 -5.04 -10.45 4.61
C THR A 4 -4.85 -8.97 4.31
N LEU A 5 -5.94 -8.22 4.16
CA LEU A 5 -5.94 -6.78 3.95
C LEU A 5 -5.33 -6.05 5.16
N TRP A 6 -5.74 -6.40 6.38
CA TRP A 6 -5.14 -5.84 7.59
C TRP A 6 -3.62 -6.09 7.68
N ASN A 7 -3.19 -7.32 7.39
CA ASN A 7 -1.78 -7.69 7.40
C ASN A 7 -0.99 -6.90 6.34
N HIS A 8 -1.59 -6.66 5.17
CA HIS A 8 -1.01 -5.82 4.13
C HIS A 8 -0.88 -4.36 4.58
N SER A 9 -1.95 -3.76 5.10
CA SER A 9 -1.92 -2.39 5.62
C SER A 9 -0.85 -2.21 6.71
N LEU A 10 -0.73 -3.16 7.64
CA LEU A 10 0.32 -3.12 8.66
C LEU A 10 1.73 -3.25 8.06
N SER A 11 1.91 -4.14 7.09
CA SER A 11 3.19 -4.35 6.41
C SER A 11 3.61 -3.11 5.61
N ALA A 12 2.68 -2.48 4.90
CA ALA A 12 2.88 -1.23 4.17
C ALA A 12 3.25 -0.09 5.14
N ALA A 13 2.58 0.01 6.29
CA ALA A 13 2.92 1.00 7.32
C ALA A 13 4.36 0.85 7.85
N LEU A 14 4.79 -0.40 8.10
CA LEU A 14 6.16 -0.70 8.55
C LEU A 14 7.19 -0.40 7.45
N ALA A 15 6.91 -0.82 6.21
CA ALA A 15 7.76 -0.53 5.06
C ALA A 15 7.92 0.98 4.83
N MET A 16 6.82 1.74 4.88
CA MET A 16 6.83 3.21 4.80
C MET A 16 7.77 3.83 5.85
N ARG A 17 7.65 3.41 7.11
CA ARG A 17 8.50 3.90 8.21
C ARG A 17 9.98 3.57 7.96
N MET A 18 10.28 2.36 7.50
CA MET A 18 11.65 1.93 7.19
C MET A 18 12.26 2.74 6.04
N LEU A 19 11.50 2.95 4.96
CA LEU A 19 11.95 3.72 3.80
C LEU A 19 12.17 5.20 4.16
N CYS A 20 11.28 5.81 4.95
CA CYS A 20 11.48 7.17 5.47
C CYS A 20 12.77 7.30 6.29
N ARG A 21 13.04 6.35 7.19
CA ARG A 21 14.29 6.32 7.97
C ARG A 21 15.52 6.23 7.08
N ARG A 22 15.46 5.39 6.04
CA ARG A 22 16.56 5.19 5.09
C ARG A 22 16.85 6.45 4.29
N LEU A 23 15.82 7.17 3.86
CA LEU A 23 15.96 8.47 3.20
C LEU A 23 16.32 9.62 4.15
N ARG A 24 16.33 9.39 5.47
CA ARG A 24 16.51 10.41 6.51
C ARG A 24 15.52 11.58 6.36
N THR A 25 14.31 11.28 5.89
CA THR A 25 13.24 12.26 5.73
C THR A 25 12.52 12.42 7.05
N GLN A 26 12.04 13.64 7.33
CA GLN A 26 11.11 13.85 8.43
C GLN A 26 9.75 13.21 8.09
N GLY A 27 8.95 12.93 9.12
CA GLY A 27 7.56 12.49 8.94
C GLY A 27 7.32 10.98 8.97
N GLU A 28 8.12 10.23 9.73
CA GLU A 28 7.96 8.77 9.89
C GLU A 28 6.54 8.35 10.32
N GLU A 29 5.91 9.14 11.19
CA GLU A 29 4.55 8.83 11.67
C GLU A 29 3.49 9.10 10.60
N GLN A 30 3.64 10.16 9.81
CA GLN A 30 2.78 10.42 8.65
C GLN A 30 2.93 9.32 7.60
N ALA A 31 4.16 8.84 7.37
CA ALA A 31 4.44 7.74 6.46
C ALA A 31 3.84 6.42 6.94
N PHE A 32 4.00 6.11 8.23
CA PHE A 32 3.36 4.95 8.84
C PHE A 32 1.84 5.01 8.69
N LEU A 33 1.24 6.18 8.98
CA LEU A 33 -0.21 6.37 8.87
C LEU A 33 -0.71 6.25 7.43
N ALA A 34 0.05 6.77 6.46
CA ALA A 34 -0.26 6.62 5.04
C ALA A 34 -0.24 5.16 4.60
N GLY A 35 0.79 4.39 4.97
CA GLY A 35 0.83 2.95 4.69
C GLY A 35 -0.29 2.18 5.37
N LEU A 36 -0.66 2.54 6.60
CA LEU A 36 -1.75 1.88 7.33
C LEU A 36 -3.12 2.13 6.70
N LEU A 37 -3.33 3.30 6.08
CA LEU A 37 -4.64 3.75 5.62
C LEU A 37 -4.83 3.71 4.10
N HIS A 38 -3.81 3.34 3.33
CA HIS A 38 -3.89 3.44 1.87
C HIS A 38 -5.05 2.64 1.25
N ASP A 39 -5.29 1.43 1.74
CA ASP A 39 -6.39 0.58 1.23
C ASP A 39 -7.63 0.58 2.14
N VAL A 40 -7.81 1.62 2.96
CA VAL A 40 -9.00 1.70 3.82
C VAL A 40 -10.30 1.71 2.99
N GLY A 41 -10.24 2.15 1.73
CA GLY A 41 -11.36 2.07 0.79
C GLY A 41 -11.76 0.64 0.42
N GLU A 42 -10.80 -0.28 0.32
CA GLU A 42 -11.10 -1.69 0.05
C GLU A 42 -11.76 -2.34 1.26
N MET A 43 -11.39 -1.95 2.49
CA MET A 43 -12.12 -2.39 3.69
C MET A 43 -13.58 -1.93 3.62
N ILE A 44 -13.84 -0.71 3.16
CA ILE A 44 -15.21 -0.21 2.99
C ILE A 44 -15.96 -1.03 1.95
N LEU A 45 -15.36 -1.32 0.79
CA LEU A 45 -15.98 -2.15 -0.25
C LEU A 45 -16.24 -3.58 0.23
N LEU A 46 -15.28 -4.19 0.92
CA LEU A 46 -15.37 -5.53 1.48
C LEU A 46 -16.57 -5.68 2.43
N HIS A 47 -16.89 -4.65 3.22
CA HIS A 47 -18.02 -4.67 4.15
C HIS A 47 -19.32 -4.13 3.55
N GLY A 48 -19.23 -3.20 2.61
CA GLY A 48 -20.38 -2.56 1.95
C GLY A 48 -21.05 -3.44 0.89
N ASP A 49 -20.26 -4.20 0.12
CA ASP A 49 -20.74 -5.21 -0.84
C ASP A 49 -19.85 -6.47 -0.81
N PRO A 50 -19.96 -7.32 0.22
CA PRO A 50 -19.09 -8.48 0.38
C PRO A 50 -19.23 -9.49 -0.78
N ILE A 51 -20.41 -9.59 -1.40
CA ILE A 51 -20.66 -10.53 -2.49
C ILE A 51 -20.08 -9.98 -3.80
N GLY A 52 -20.30 -8.71 -4.10
CA GLY A 52 -19.71 -8.05 -5.27
C GLY A 52 -18.19 -8.02 -5.19
N PHE A 53 -17.64 -7.56 -4.07
CA PHE A 53 -16.20 -7.51 -3.87
C PHE A 53 -15.53 -8.88 -3.98
N ALA A 54 -16.14 -9.95 -3.44
CA ALA A 54 -15.62 -11.30 -3.61
C ALA A 54 -15.61 -11.79 -5.08
N LYS A 55 -16.59 -11.36 -5.90
CA LYS A 55 -16.59 -11.66 -7.34
C LYS A 55 -15.48 -10.91 -8.07
N LEU A 56 -15.30 -9.62 -7.79
CA LEU A 56 -14.22 -8.83 -8.38
C LEU A 56 -12.85 -9.42 -8.02
N ALA A 57 -12.62 -9.76 -6.74
CA ALA A 57 -11.41 -10.42 -6.27
C ALA A 57 -11.09 -11.73 -7.03
N ALA A 58 -12.11 -12.56 -7.25
CA ALA A 58 -11.95 -13.79 -8.03
C ALA A 58 -11.62 -13.52 -9.50
N GLU A 59 -12.16 -12.46 -10.10
CA GLU A 59 -11.86 -12.05 -11.46
C GLU A 59 -10.44 -11.48 -11.61
N VAL A 60 -10.03 -10.61 -10.70
CA VAL A 60 -8.66 -10.07 -10.59
C VAL A 60 -7.66 -11.22 -10.54
N GLN A 61 -7.87 -12.19 -9.65
CA GLN A 61 -6.98 -13.34 -9.50
C GLN A 61 -6.93 -14.22 -10.75
N ARG A 62 -8.08 -14.41 -11.44
CA ARG A 62 -8.17 -15.26 -12.64
C ARG A 62 -7.59 -14.61 -13.88
N ALA A 63 -7.82 -13.31 -14.06
CA ALA A 63 -7.49 -12.58 -15.29
C ALA A 63 -6.16 -11.82 -15.21
N GLY A 64 -5.60 -11.62 -14.01
CA GLY A 64 -4.39 -10.82 -13.81
C GLY A 64 -4.60 -9.34 -14.17
N CYS A 65 -5.83 -8.85 -14.01
CA CYS A 65 -6.17 -7.42 -14.13
C CYS A 65 -6.08 -6.72 -12.78
N ARG A 66 -6.14 -5.39 -12.75
CA ARG A 66 -6.06 -4.61 -11.50
C ARG A 66 -7.44 -4.47 -10.85
N MET A 67 -7.53 -4.50 -9.53
CA MET A 67 -8.74 -4.26 -8.75
C MET A 67 -9.29 -2.87 -9.04
N ILE A 68 -8.43 -1.85 -9.11
CA ILE A 68 -8.85 -0.47 -9.41
C ILE A 68 -9.69 -0.37 -10.70
N ASP A 69 -9.30 -1.12 -11.75
CA ASP A 69 -10.04 -1.13 -13.02
C ASP A 69 -11.40 -1.83 -12.86
N LYS A 70 -11.44 -2.91 -12.08
CA LYS A 70 -12.66 -3.69 -11.82
C LYS A 70 -13.65 -2.96 -10.93
N GLU A 71 -13.16 -2.23 -9.93
CA GLU A 71 -13.99 -1.35 -9.10
C GLU A 71 -14.58 -0.23 -9.93
N GLN A 72 -13.78 0.41 -10.78
CA GLN A 72 -14.26 1.48 -11.66
C GLN A 72 -15.33 0.98 -12.64
N GLU A 73 -15.18 -0.24 -13.20
CA GLU A 73 -16.18 -0.88 -14.06
C GLU A 73 -17.48 -1.21 -13.30
N ALA A 74 -17.38 -1.72 -12.07
CA ALA A 74 -18.52 -2.22 -11.31
C ALA A 74 -19.29 -1.13 -10.55
N TYR A 75 -18.57 -0.16 -9.97
CA TYR A 75 -19.12 0.84 -9.05
C TYR A 75 -19.05 2.27 -9.59
N GLY A 76 -18.22 2.53 -10.61
CA GLY A 76 -17.98 3.87 -11.14
C GLY A 76 -17.02 4.71 -10.29
N PHE A 77 -16.38 4.10 -9.30
CA PHE A 77 -15.32 4.65 -8.46
C PHE A 77 -14.43 3.51 -7.96
N ASP A 78 -13.25 3.85 -7.45
CA ASP A 78 -12.30 2.90 -6.89
C ASP A 78 -12.03 3.13 -5.39
N HIS A 79 -11.32 2.18 -4.77
CA HIS A 79 -10.97 2.24 -3.35
C HIS A 79 -10.09 3.45 -3.00
N THR A 80 -9.27 3.96 -3.91
CA THR A 80 -8.40 5.11 -3.64
C THR A 80 -9.23 6.37 -3.42
N LEU A 81 -10.29 6.56 -4.21
CA LEU A 81 -11.22 7.68 -4.08
C LEU A 81 -12.08 7.56 -2.81
N ILE A 82 -12.52 6.35 -2.47
CA ILE A 82 -13.21 6.07 -1.20
C ILE A 82 -12.28 6.41 -0.03
N GLY A 83 -11.04 5.94 -0.08
CA GLY A 83 -10.01 6.18 0.94
C GLY A 83 -9.77 7.67 1.15
N LEU A 84 -9.53 8.43 0.06
CA LEU A 84 -9.40 9.90 0.13
C LEU A 84 -10.60 10.55 0.81
N THR A 85 -11.82 10.19 0.40
CA THR A 85 -13.06 10.77 0.92
C THR A 85 -13.22 10.50 2.41
N LEU A 86 -12.86 9.28 2.85
CA LEU A 86 -12.88 8.93 4.27
C LEU A 86 -11.86 9.74 5.07
N LEU A 87 -10.63 9.82 4.58
CA LEU A 87 -9.55 10.55 5.26
C LEU A 87 -9.87 12.06 5.39
N ASP A 88 -10.47 12.65 4.36
CA ASP A 88 -10.97 14.02 4.42
C ASP A 88 -12.05 14.18 5.51
N SER A 89 -13.00 13.25 5.59
CA SER A 89 -14.04 13.26 6.64
C SER A 89 -13.48 13.11 8.06
N TRP A 90 -12.32 12.47 8.21
CA TRP A 90 -11.61 12.33 9.49
C TRP A 90 -10.70 13.51 9.80
N ASN A 91 -10.61 14.51 8.92
CA ASN A 91 -9.67 15.63 9.00
C ASN A 91 -8.20 15.17 9.10
N ILE A 92 -7.86 14.09 8.39
CA ILE A 92 -6.48 13.62 8.26
C ILE A 92 -5.73 14.55 7.29
N ASP A 93 -4.42 14.68 7.48
CA ASP A 93 -3.58 15.55 6.66
C ASP A 93 -3.74 15.27 5.16
N SER A 94 -3.97 16.34 4.38
CA SER A 94 -4.21 16.25 2.94
C SER A 94 -3.08 15.59 2.15
N GLN A 95 -1.83 15.60 2.64
CA GLN A 95 -0.72 14.90 1.99
C GLN A 95 -0.89 13.38 2.08
N ILE A 96 -1.44 12.88 3.20
CA ILE A 96 -1.80 11.47 3.37
C ILE A 96 -2.95 11.12 2.43
N GLY A 97 -4.02 11.92 2.42
CA GLY A 97 -5.13 11.71 1.50
C GLY A 97 -4.69 11.69 0.03
N ARG A 98 -3.78 12.60 -0.37
CA ARG A 98 -3.19 12.61 -1.71
C ARG A 98 -2.28 11.41 -1.96
N ALA A 99 -1.58 10.89 -0.96
CA ALA A 99 -0.79 9.67 -1.13
C ALA A 99 -1.72 8.47 -1.38
N VAL A 100 -2.80 8.34 -0.60
CA VAL A 100 -3.84 7.33 -0.77
C VAL A 100 -4.49 7.41 -2.15
N LEU A 101 -4.88 8.60 -2.63
CA LEU A 101 -5.49 8.73 -3.95
C LEU A 101 -4.57 8.26 -5.10
N ASN A 102 -3.27 8.51 -4.97
CA ASN A 102 -2.34 8.38 -6.11
C ASN A 102 -1.43 7.15 -6.04
N HIS A 103 -1.61 6.25 -5.07
CA HIS A 103 -0.65 5.16 -4.85
C HIS A 103 -0.59 4.12 -6.00
N HIS A 104 -1.67 3.99 -6.77
CA HIS A 104 -1.70 3.18 -8.00
C HIS A 104 -1.34 3.93 -9.27
N SER A 105 -1.08 5.24 -9.20
CA SER A 105 -0.69 6.00 -10.39
C SER A 105 0.74 5.63 -10.79
N ASP A 106 0.98 5.38 -12.08
CA ASP A 106 2.33 5.30 -12.63
C ASP A 106 3.08 6.55 -12.19
N ALA A 107 4.09 6.40 -11.34
CA ALA A 107 4.76 7.51 -10.65
C ALA A 107 5.07 8.64 -11.64
N THR A 108 4.20 9.65 -11.70
CA THR A 108 4.43 10.84 -12.51
C THR A 108 5.51 11.57 -11.76
N GLY A 109 6.73 11.52 -12.28
CA GLY A 109 7.94 12.07 -11.66
C GLY A 109 7.94 13.60 -11.54
N ASP A 110 6.78 14.24 -11.38
CA ASP A 110 6.67 15.67 -11.12
C ASP A 110 7.11 16.04 -9.69
N GLY A 111 7.32 15.03 -8.82
CA GLY A 111 7.84 15.21 -7.46
C GLY A 111 6.86 15.90 -6.52
N SER A 112 5.57 16.01 -6.87
CA SER A 112 4.60 16.81 -6.13
C SER A 112 4.12 16.17 -4.83
N ASN A 113 4.34 14.86 -4.63
CA ASN A 113 4.08 14.19 -3.35
C ASN A 113 5.10 13.08 -3.05
N GLN A 114 6.11 13.42 -2.26
CA GLN A 114 7.11 12.45 -1.78
C GLN A 114 6.47 11.26 -1.06
N LEU A 115 5.37 11.48 -0.31
CA LEU A 115 4.71 10.42 0.45
C LEU A 115 4.10 9.35 -0.46
N ALA A 116 3.53 9.76 -1.60
CA ALA A 116 2.97 8.85 -2.60
C ALA A 116 4.06 7.98 -3.26
N GLU A 117 5.23 8.57 -3.53
CA GLU A 117 6.37 7.83 -4.09
C GLU A 117 6.90 6.77 -3.11
N ILE A 118 7.03 7.13 -1.82
CA ILE A 118 7.43 6.17 -0.79
C ILE A 118 6.38 5.07 -0.68
N LEU A 119 5.09 5.42 -0.76
CA LEU A 119 3.97 4.47 -0.66
C LEU A 119 3.97 3.46 -1.81
N GLY A 120 4.14 3.91 -3.06
CA GLY A 120 4.23 2.99 -4.19
C GLY A 120 5.42 2.01 -4.09
N VAL A 121 6.55 2.47 -3.54
CA VAL A 121 7.70 1.58 -3.27
C VAL A 121 7.41 0.62 -2.12
N ALA A 122 6.81 1.11 -1.03
CA ALA A 122 6.45 0.29 0.13
C ALA A 122 5.49 -0.83 -0.26
N ASP A 123 4.44 -0.50 -1.01
CA ASP A 123 3.43 -1.45 -1.50
C ASP A 123 4.07 -2.51 -2.41
N TYR A 124 4.88 -2.10 -3.40
CA TYR A 124 5.63 -3.02 -4.25
C TYR A 124 6.54 -3.98 -3.44
N LEU A 125 7.24 -3.46 -2.43
CA LEU A 125 8.08 -4.29 -1.56
C LEU A 125 7.25 -5.26 -0.71
N CYS A 126 6.05 -4.86 -0.27
CA CYS A 126 5.12 -5.77 0.40
C CYS A 126 4.67 -6.90 -0.53
N CYS A 127 4.39 -6.63 -1.81
CA CYS A 127 4.14 -7.70 -2.79
C CYS A 127 5.33 -8.66 -2.92
N LYS A 128 6.57 -8.15 -2.97
CA LYS A 128 7.79 -8.99 -2.99
C LYS A 128 8.01 -9.78 -1.71
N ALA A 129 7.49 -9.30 -0.59
CA ALA A 129 7.56 -9.96 0.71
C ALA A 129 6.48 -11.04 0.92
N ASP A 130 5.59 -11.28 -0.06
CA ASP A 130 4.37 -12.10 0.07
C ASP A 130 3.38 -11.52 1.11
N LEU A 131 3.39 -10.19 1.27
CA LEU A 131 2.56 -9.41 2.19
C LEU A 131 1.70 -8.37 1.44
N GLY A 132 1.56 -8.49 0.13
CA GLY A 132 0.68 -7.67 -0.71
C GLY A 132 -0.80 -8.03 -0.55
N PHE A 133 -1.69 -7.08 -0.84
CA PHE A 133 -3.11 -7.35 -1.02
C PHE A 133 -3.46 -7.18 -2.50
N PHE A 134 -3.69 -8.31 -3.16
CA PHE A 134 -3.62 -8.42 -4.62
C PHE A 134 -2.23 -8.02 -5.18
N ALA A 135 -1.88 -8.48 -6.39
CA ALA A 135 -0.54 -8.28 -6.96
C ALA A 135 -0.51 -7.02 -7.84
N GLU A 136 -0.88 -5.87 -7.26
CA GLU A 136 -1.32 -4.71 -8.06
C GLU A 136 -0.33 -3.54 -8.09
N ALA A 137 0.58 -3.48 -7.13
CA ALA A 137 1.60 -2.44 -7.07
C ALA A 137 2.45 -2.43 -8.35
N PRO A 138 2.40 -1.36 -9.17
CA PRO A 138 3.26 -1.26 -10.35
C PRO A 138 4.71 -1.25 -9.91
N ALA A 139 5.58 -1.95 -10.66
CA ALA A 139 7.01 -1.96 -10.37
C ALA A 139 7.57 -0.53 -10.45
N PRO A 140 8.17 0.00 -9.37
CA PRO A 140 8.79 1.32 -9.41
C PRO A 140 9.94 1.36 -10.42
N THR A 141 10.24 2.55 -10.96
CA THR A 141 11.36 2.70 -11.90
C THR A 141 12.69 2.33 -11.23
N ALA A 142 13.68 1.89 -12.01
CA ALA A 142 15.01 1.59 -11.48
C ALA A 142 15.64 2.81 -10.77
N ALA A 143 15.38 4.03 -11.24
CA ALA A 143 15.83 5.26 -10.60
C ALA A 143 15.17 5.47 -9.23
N THR A 144 13.86 5.21 -9.14
CA THR A 144 13.13 5.23 -7.86
C THR A 144 13.70 4.16 -6.92
N MET A 145 13.84 2.92 -7.37
CA MET A 145 14.42 1.84 -6.55
C MET A 145 15.82 2.18 -6.02
N ALA A 146 16.68 2.77 -6.87
CA ALA A 146 18.01 3.22 -6.47
C ALA A 146 17.97 4.35 -5.44
N LYS A 147 17.03 5.30 -5.54
CA LYS A 147 16.82 6.34 -4.52
C LYS A 147 16.55 5.76 -3.14
N PHE A 148 15.84 4.62 -3.07
CA PHE A 148 15.56 3.91 -1.82
C PHE A 148 16.62 2.88 -1.43
N GLY A 149 17.72 2.78 -2.20
CA GLY A 149 18.82 1.84 -1.97
C GLY A 149 18.37 0.38 -2.11
N CYS A 150 17.54 0.12 -3.12
CA CYS A 150 17.06 -1.20 -3.56
C CYS A 150 17.42 -1.42 -5.05
N ASP A 151 18.63 -1.03 -5.46
CA ASP A 151 19.13 -1.02 -6.85
C ASP A 151 19.77 -2.34 -7.32
N SER A 152 20.04 -3.26 -6.40
CA SER A 152 20.54 -4.61 -6.69
C SER A 152 19.62 -5.69 -6.11
N ASP A 153 19.67 -6.90 -6.67
CA ASP A 153 18.93 -8.06 -6.14
C ASP A 153 19.24 -8.31 -4.66
N GLU A 154 20.49 -8.11 -4.25
CA GLU A 154 20.94 -8.24 -2.85
C GLU A 154 20.27 -7.17 -1.96
N SER A 155 20.34 -5.90 -2.34
CA SER A 155 19.73 -4.80 -1.56
C SER A 155 18.20 -4.88 -1.51
N LEU A 156 17.57 -5.38 -2.57
CA LEU A 156 16.14 -5.63 -2.62
C LEU A 156 15.76 -6.75 -1.65
N GLU A 157 16.46 -7.87 -1.69
CA GLU A 157 16.20 -9.01 -0.80
C GLU A 157 16.43 -8.64 0.68
N GLU A 158 17.47 -7.85 0.98
CA GLU A 158 17.69 -7.31 2.33
C GLU A 158 16.48 -6.51 2.83
N MET A 159 15.94 -5.62 1.99
CA MET A 159 14.78 -4.81 2.36
C MET A 159 13.52 -5.65 2.55
N VAL A 160 13.27 -6.57 1.62
CA VAL A 160 12.13 -7.51 1.70
C VAL A 160 12.21 -8.34 2.97
N GLN A 161 13.39 -8.85 3.31
CA GLN A 161 13.58 -9.64 4.53
C GLN A 161 13.41 -8.78 5.79
N ALA A 162 13.89 -7.54 5.78
CA ALA A 162 13.69 -6.62 6.89
C ALA A 162 12.19 -6.31 7.12
N ILE A 163 11.40 -6.13 6.05
CA ILE A 163 9.94 -5.95 6.15
C ILE A 163 9.29 -7.21 6.75
N ARG A 164 9.66 -8.41 6.29
CA ARG A 164 9.15 -9.68 6.85
C ARG A 164 9.46 -9.82 8.34
N ILE A 165 10.67 -9.47 8.76
CA ILE A 165 11.08 -9.53 10.18
C ILE A 165 10.23 -8.56 10.99
N ALA A 166 10.16 -7.28 10.59
CA ALA A 166 9.38 -6.26 11.30
C ALA A 166 7.90 -6.65 11.43
N TYR A 167 7.30 -7.13 10.34
CA TYR A 167 5.91 -7.61 10.35
C TYR A 167 5.70 -8.77 11.34
N ASN A 168 6.61 -9.75 11.37
CA ASN A 168 6.49 -10.90 12.26
C ASN A 168 6.64 -10.52 13.74
N GLU A 169 7.56 -9.60 14.05
CA GLU A 169 7.74 -9.06 15.40
C GLU A 169 6.48 -8.34 15.89
N GLU A 170 5.92 -7.45 15.07
CA GLU A 170 4.69 -6.72 15.39
C GLU A 170 3.50 -7.68 15.52
N ARG A 171 3.33 -8.63 14.59
CA ARG A 171 2.27 -9.66 14.66
C ARG A 171 2.35 -10.51 15.92
N ALA A 172 3.54 -10.78 16.44
CA ALA A 172 3.72 -11.57 17.65
C ALA A 172 3.13 -10.86 18.89
N LEU A 173 3.11 -9.53 18.91
CA LEU A 173 2.53 -8.73 20.02
C LEU A 173 1.02 -8.89 20.14
N PHE A 174 0.33 -9.22 19.05
CA PHE A 174 -1.13 -9.31 18.99
C PHE A 174 -1.67 -10.74 18.96
N ARG A 175 -0.83 -11.75 19.13
CA ARG A 175 -1.31 -13.14 19.30
C ARG A 175 -1.81 -13.35 20.74
N PRO A 176 -3.02 -13.89 20.95
CA PRO A 176 -3.45 -14.32 22.27
C PRO A 176 -2.49 -15.41 22.78
N THR A 177 -2.01 -15.25 24.02
CA THR A 177 -1.26 -16.29 24.76
C THR A 177 -2.15 -17.43 25.19
#